data_AF-A0A2D4LLG3-F1
#
_entry.id   AF-A0A2D4LLG3-F1
#
_cell.length_a   1.000
_cell.length_b   1.000
_cell.length_c   1.000
_cell.angle_alpha   90.00
_cell.angle_beta   90.00
_cell.angle_gamma   90.00
#
_symmetry.space_group_name_H-M   'P 1'
#
loop_
_entity.id
_entity.type
_entity.pdbx_description
1 polymer ?
#
loop_
_entity_poly.entity_id
_entity_poly.type
_entity_poly.pdbx_seq_one_letter_code
_entity_poly.pdbx_strand_id
1 'polypeptide(L)'
;IPCISPDDAEVAKKMGLAFAEVIETFPDGSQRLINSGKFTGMTREKALNAITQQAKNKNIGGFLTSNKLKDWLISRQRYWGTPIPIIHCQNCGTVPVPYDDLPVQLPNIISFKEKGVSPLLSISHWVNCPCPR
;
A
#
# COMPACT_ATOMS: atom_id res chain seq x y z
N ILE A 1 2.09 -15.02 -13.80
CA ILE A 1 2.80 -15.70 -14.91
C ILE A 1 1.90 -16.83 -15.41
N PRO A 2 1.51 -16.84 -16.69
CA PRO A 2 0.52 -17.78 -17.25
C PRO A 2 0.76 -19.27 -16.95
N CYS A 3 2.01 -19.74 -16.94
CA CYS A 3 2.32 -21.15 -16.69
C CYS A 3 2.10 -21.61 -15.23
N ILE A 4 1.88 -20.70 -14.27
CA ILE A 4 1.70 -21.03 -12.83
C ILE A 4 0.42 -20.46 -12.23
N SER A 5 -0.32 -19.65 -12.99
CA SER A 5 -1.51 -18.92 -12.53
C SER A 5 -2.62 -19.08 -13.56
N PRO A 6 -3.73 -19.78 -13.22
CA PRO A 6 -4.85 -19.99 -14.14
C PRO A 6 -5.45 -18.68 -14.64
N ASP A 7 -5.58 -17.68 -13.77
CA ASP A 7 -6.12 -16.35 -14.11
C ASP A 7 -5.23 -15.66 -15.17
N ASP A 8 -3.91 -15.71 -14.98
CA ASP A 8 -2.97 -15.12 -15.95
C ASP A 8 -2.98 -15.91 -17.28
N ALA A 9 -3.19 -17.22 -17.23
CA ALA A 9 -3.30 -18.06 -18.42
C ALA A 9 -4.55 -17.72 -19.24
N GLU A 10 -5.67 -17.46 -18.57
CA GLU A 10 -6.90 -17.03 -19.23
C GLU A 10 -6.72 -15.68 -19.92
N VAL A 11 -6.10 -14.71 -19.22
CA VAL A 11 -5.78 -13.40 -19.79
C VAL A 11 -4.86 -13.52 -21.00
N ALA A 12 -3.78 -14.31 -20.90
CA ALA A 12 -2.85 -14.53 -22.01
C ALA A 12 -3.55 -15.15 -23.22
N LYS A 13 -4.43 -16.14 -23.01
CA LYS A 13 -5.21 -16.77 -24.08
C LYS A 13 -6.13 -15.77 -24.77
N LYS A 14 -6.89 -14.97 -24.00
CA LYS A 14 -7.79 -13.94 -24.56
C LYS A 14 -7.04 -12.89 -25.39
N MET A 15 -5.82 -12.57 -24.98
CA MET A 15 -4.98 -11.58 -25.65
C MET A 15 -4.09 -12.16 -26.76
N GLY A 16 -4.12 -13.48 -26.99
CA GLY A 16 -3.25 -14.14 -27.97
C GLY A 16 -1.76 -14.07 -27.63
N LEU A 17 -1.42 -13.96 -26.34
CA LEU A 17 -0.03 -13.87 -25.88
C LEU A 17 0.59 -15.26 -25.73
N ALA A 18 1.74 -15.46 -26.37
CA ALA A 18 2.56 -16.64 -26.15
C ALA A 18 3.26 -16.58 -24.78
N PHE A 19 3.37 -17.73 -24.11
CA PHE A 19 4.12 -17.86 -22.87
C PHE A 19 4.88 -19.19 -22.84
N ALA A 20 5.98 -19.22 -22.09
CA ALA A 20 6.81 -20.40 -21.91
C ALA A 20 6.61 -21.03 -20.54
N GLU A 21 6.74 -22.36 -20.49
CA GLU A 21 6.79 -23.11 -19.24
C GLU A 21 8.14 -22.90 -18.55
N VAL A 22 8.10 -22.50 -17.27
CA VAL A 22 9.31 -22.26 -16.45
C VAL A 22 9.37 -23.13 -15.20
N ILE A 23 8.34 -23.92 -14.92
CA ILE A 23 8.28 -24.87 -13.80
C ILE A 23 7.83 -26.23 -14.32
N GLU A 24 8.57 -27.26 -13.96
CA GLU A 24 8.19 -28.67 -14.10
C GLU A 24 7.71 -29.17 -12.74
N THR A 25 6.55 -29.83 -12.70
CA THR A 25 5.98 -30.45 -11.49
C THR A 25 6.04 -31.97 -11.63
N PHE A 26 6.67 -32.64 -10.67
CA PHE A 26 6.81 -34.09 -10.64
C PHE A 26 5.59 -34.75 -9.95
N PRO A 27 5.38 -36.08 -10.15
CA PRO A 27 4.26 -36.81 -9.54
C PRO A 27 4.20 -36.76 -8.01
N ASP A 28 5.34 -36.54 -7.35
CA ASP A 28 5.44 -36.38 -5.89
C ASP A 28 5.09 -34.96 -5.41
N GLY A 29 4.70 -34.06 -6.33
CA GLY A 29 4.39 -32.66 -6.06
C GLY A 29 5.62 -31.75 -5.97
N SER A 30 6.84 -32.30 -6.09
CA SER A 30 8.06 -31.49 -6.11
C SER A 30 8.15 -30.68 -7.41
N GLN A 31 8.80 -29.51 -7.32
CA GLN A 31 8.87 -28.56 -8.43
C GLN A 31 10.30 -28.12 -8.71
N ARG A 32 10.63 -28.05 -10.00
CA ARG A 32 11.95 -27.65 -10.50
C ARG A 32 11.81 -26.60 -11.60
N LEU A 33 12.73 -25.64 -11.63
CA LEU A 33 12.75 -24.63 -12.68
C LEU A 33 13.30 -25.22 -13.99
N ILE A 34 12.62 -24.89 -15.08
CA ILE A 34 13.03 -25.16 -16.46
C ILE A 34 13.11 -23.84 -17.24
N ASN A 35 13.83 -23.81 -18.37
CA ASN A 35 13.90 -22.63 -19.25
C ASN A 35 14.25 -21.30 -18.53
N SER A 36 15.02 -21.36 -17.44
CA SER A 36 15.24 -20.26 -16.50
C SER A 36 16.71 -19.82 -16.42
N GLY A 37 17.46 -20.00 -17.50
CA GLY A 37 18.89 -19.67 -17.57
C GLY A 37 19.69 -20.37 -16.48
N LYS A 38 20.48 -19.62 -15.71
CA LYS A 38 21.34 -20.12 -14.62
C LYS A 38 20.58 -20.75 -13.42
N PHE A 39 19.26 -20.58 -13.36
CA PHE A 39 18.42 -21.16 -12.30
C PHE A 39 17.75 -22.48 -12.72
N THR A 40 17.92 -22.87 -13.99
CA THR A 40 17.39 -24.14 -14.51
C THR A 40 17.94 -25.31 -13.70
N GLY A 41 17.08 -26.26 -13.34
CA GLY A 41 17.42 -27.42 -12.53
C GLY A 41 17.34 -27.20 -11.01
N MET A 42 17.21 -25.96 -10.54
CA MET A 42 17.02 -25.69 -9.11
C MET A 42 15.61 -26.05 -8.66
N THR A 43 15.47 -26.50 -7.40
CA THR A 43 14.15 -26.61 -6.76
C THR A 43 13.53 -25.23 -6.60
N ARG A 44 12.20 -25.14 -6.57
CA ARG A 44 11.48 -23.87 -6.43
C ARG A 44 11.96 -23.02 -5.25
N GLU A 45 12.19 -23.64 -4.09
CA GLU A 45 12.67 -22.95 -2.89
C GLU A 45 14.09 -22.41 -3.05
N LYS A 46 15.03 -23.22 -3.57
CA LYS A 46 16.41 -22.78 -3.82
C LYS A 46 16.46 -21.67 -4.86
N ALA A 47 15.66 -21.79 -5.92
CA ALA A 47 15.55 -20.78 -6.96
C ALA A 47 15.01 -19.46 -6.42
N LEU A 48 13.96 -19.48 -5.57
CA LEU A 48 13.42 -18.27 -4.95
C LEU A 48 14.52 -17.49 -4.23
N ASN A 49 15.28 -18.15 -3.36
CA ASN A 49 16.37 -17.52 -2.60
C ASN A 49 17.49 -17.01 -3.53
N ALA A 50 17.88 -17.78 -4.54
CA ALA A 50 18.94 -17.38 -5.46
C ALA A 50 18.53 -16.18 -6.35
N ILE A 51 17.27 -16.14 -6.79
CA ILE A 51 16.71 -15.05 -7.61
C ILE A 51 16.57 -13.77 -6.77
N THR A 52 16.00 -13.86 -5.56
CA THR A 52 15.83 -12.68 -4.70
C THR A 52 17.18 -12.10 -4.26
N GLN A 53 18.16 -12.94 -3.95
CA GLN A 53 19.51 -12.48 -3.66
C GLN A 53 20.16 -11.81 -4.87
N GLN A 54 19.99 -12.33 -6.08
CA GLN A 54 20.50 -11.67 -7.28
C GLN A 54 19.82 -10.31 -7.52
N ALA A 55 18.50 -10.21 -7.32
CA ALA A 55 17.76 -8.96 -7.44
C ALA A 55 18.25 -7.91 -6.44
N LYS A 56 18.53 -8.33 -5.19
CA LYS A 56 19.11 -7.48 -4.15
C LYS A 56 20.50 -6.98 -4.53
N ASN A 57 21.37 -7.86 -5.01
CA ASN A 57 22.73 -7.49 -5.46
C ASN A 57 22.71 -6.51 -6.65
N LYS A 58 21.63 -6.51 -7.43
CA LYS A 58 21.42 -5.58 -8.57
C LYS A 58 20.66 -4.31 -8.19
N ASN A 59 20.25 -4.14 -6.93
CA ASN A 59 19.41 -3.02 -6.47
C ASN A 59 18.09 -2.84 -7.25
N ILE A 60 17.47 -3.93 -7.69
CA ILE A 60 16.19 -3.92 -8.45
C ILE A 60 15.02 -4.55 -7.65
N GLY A 61 15.15 -4.65 -6.33
CA GLY A 61 14.19 -5.31 -5.44
C GLY A 61 14.83 -6.48 -4.68
N GLY A 62 14.02 -7.48 -4.30
CA GLY A 62 14.51 -8.63 -3.53
C GLY A 62 13.39 -9.39 -2.85
N PHE A 63 13.51 -9.58 -1.53
CA PHE A 63 12.53 -10.29 -0.72
C PHE A 63 11.17 -9.60 -0.75
N LEU A 64 10.11 -10.41 -0.74
CA LEU A 64 8.73 -9.93 -0.66
C LEU A 64 8.51 -9.19 0.65
N THR A 65 8.05 -7.94 0.56
CA THR A 65 7.28 -7.32 1.65
C THR A 65 5.87 -7.90 1.62
N SER A 66 5.23 -8.06 2.78
CA SER A 66 3.85 -8.57 2.85
C SER A 66 2.92 -7.73 1.98
N ASN A 67 2.27 -8.37 0.99
CA ASN A 67 1.28 -7.71 0.13
C ASN A 67 -0.09 -7.52 0.82
N LYS A 68 -0.29 -8.15 1.99
CA LYS A 68 -1.55 -8.14 2.72
C LYS A 68 -1.66 -6.94 3.66
N LEU A 69 -0.53 -6.48 4.19
CA LEU A 69 -0.51 -5.33 5.09
C LEU A 69 -0.55 -4.06 4.25
N LYS A 70 -1.58 -3.25 4.50
CA LYS A 70 -1.73 -1.92 3.94
C LYS A 70 -1.58 -0.93 5.08
N ASP A 71 -1.16 0.29 4.75
CA ASP A 71 -1.13 1.37 5.72
C ASP A 71 -2.53 1.60 6.31
N TRP A 72 -2.55 1.99 7.59
CA TRP A 72 -3.79 2.22 8.29
C TRP A 72 -4.34 3.61 7.96
N LEU A 73 -5.42 3.63 7.19
CA LEU A 73 -6.18 4.85 6.94
C LEU A 73 -6.95 5.21 8.21
N ILE A 74 -6.45 6.20 8.97
CA ILE A 74 -7.04 6.66 10.24
C ILE A 74 -8.03 7.81 10.09
N SER A 75 -7.83 8.70 9.11
CA SER A 75 -8.65 9.89 8.93
C SER A 75 -10.09 9.55 8.50
N ARG A 76 -11.08 10.28 9.01
CA ARG A 76 -12.50 10.07 8.70
C ARG A 76 -13.19 11.41 8.43
N GLN A 77 -14.04 11.46 7.42
CA GLN A 77 -14.92 12.60 7.13
C GLN A 77 -16.18 12.52 8.01
N ARG A 78 -15.99 12.51 9.34
CA ARG A 78 -17.07 12.46 10.33
C ARG A 78 -16.82 13.49 11.42
N TYR A 79 -17.90 14.02 11.98
CA TYR A 79 -17.83 14.95 13.11
C TYR A 79 -17.42 14.25 14.41
N TRP A 80 -18.09 13.14 14.76
CA TRP A 80 -17.89 12.49 16.05
C TRP A 80 -16.62 11.63 16.06
N GLY A 81 -15.50 12.26 16.40
CA GLY A 81 -14.18 11.65 16.51
C GLY A 81 -13.15 12.64 17.06
N THR A 82 -11.96 12.15 17.39
CA THR A 82 -10.88 12.99 17.88
C THR A 82 -10.32 13.86 16.75
N PRO A 83 -10.26 15.19 16.91
CA PRO A 83 -9.59 16.05 15.94
C PRO A 83 -8.13 15.66 15.73
N ILE A 84 -7.67 15.66 14.48
CA ILE A 84 -6.29 15.36 14.13
C ILE A 84 -5.45 16.63 14.40
N PRO A 85 -4.42 16.59 15.26
CA PRO A 85 -3.67 17.77 15.69
C PRO A 85 -2.65 18.23 14.65
N ILE A 86 -3.13 18.55 13.45
CA ILE A 86 -2.34 19.06 12.33
C ILE A 86 -2.94 20.37 11.84
N ILE A 87 -2.09 21.37 11.69
CA ILE A 87 -2.38 22.68 11.10
C ILE A 87 -1.82 22.71 9.67
N HIS A 88 -2.61 23.20 8.74
CA HIS A 88 -2.19 23.42 7.35
C HIS A 88 -1.84 24.90 7.14
N CYS A 89 -0.55 25.20 7.00
CA CYS A 89 -0.05 26.54 6.70
C CYS A 89 0.33 26.66 5.22
N GLN A 90 -0.02 27.78 4.58
CA GLN A 90 0.32 28.03 3.17
C GLN A 90 1.82 28.19 2.94
N ASN A 91 2.57 28.67 3.94
CA ASN A 91 4.01 28.89 3.85
C ASN A 91 4.83 27.69 4.37
N CYS A 92 4.39 27.05 5.46
CA CYS A 92 5.15 25.99 6.14
C CYS A 92 4.71 24.56 5.79
N GLY A 93 3.55 24.38 5.15
CA GLY A 93 2.96 23.06 4.89
C GLY A 93 2.22 22.49 6.09
N THR A 94 2.33 21.17 6.31
CA THR A 94 1.70 20.47 7.45
C THR A 94 2.53 20.61 8.71
N VAL A 95 1.97 21.24 9.73
CA VAL A 95 2.65 21.50 11.01
C VAL A 95 1.84 20.88 12.16
N PRO A 96 2.46 20.17 13.12
CA PRO A 96 1.73 19.66 14.27
C PRO A 96 1.30 20.79 15.20
N VAL A 97 0.17 20.60 15.87
CA VAL A 97 -0.23 21.45 17.00
C VAL A 97 0.80 21.29 18.13
N PRO A 98 1.26 22.37 18.79
CA PRO A 98 2.15 22.28 19.95
C PRO A 98 1.57 21.40 21.06
N TYR A 99 2.45 20.72 21.81
CA TYR A 99 2.01 19.79 22.86
C TYR A 99 1.20 20.50 23.95
N ASP A 100 1.58 21.73 24.31
CA ASP A 100 0.92 22.54 25.34
C ASP A 100 -0.47 23.04 24.90
N ASP A 101 -0.76 23.04 23.59
CA ASP A 101 -2.06 23.42 23.01
C ASP A 101 -3.00 22.21 22.86
N LEU A 102 -2.57 21.01 23.30
CA LEU A 102 -3.42 19.84 23.33
C LEU A 102 -4.31 19.83 24.60
N PRO A 103 -5.56 19.33 24.52
CA PRO A 103 -6.19 18.72 23.35
C PRO A 103 -6.82 19.74 22.39
N VAL A 104 -6.81 19.44 21.08
CA VAL A 104 -7.66 20.13 20.11
C VAL A 104 -9.11 19.72 20.37
N GLN A 105 -9.89 20.62 20.93
CA GLN A 105 -11.28 20.34 21.32
C GLN A 105 -12.19 20.30 20.09
N LEU A 106 -13.11 19.33 20.05
CA LEU A 106 -14.14 19.23 19.03
C LEU A 106 -15.18 20.36 19.25
N PRO A 107 -15.53 21.16 18.22
CA PRO A 107 -16.42 22.30 18.39
C PRO A 107 -17.86 21.83 18.52
N ASN A 108 -18.64 22.43 19.41
CA ASN A 108 -20.05 22.06 19.59
C ASN A 108 -20.90 22.58 18.41
N ILE A 109 -21.53 21.67 17.65
CA ILE A 109 -22.41 22.04 16.52
C ILE A 109 -23.81 21.44 16.64
N ILE A 110 -24.80 22.21 16.15
CA ILE A 110 -26.22 21.88 16.21
C ILE A 110 -26.74 21.31 14.88
N SER A 111 -26.05 21.57 13.75
CA SER A 111 -26.54 21.23 12.41
C SER A 111 -25.46 20.62 11.51
N PHE A 112 -25.78 19.48 10.89
CA PHE A 112 -24.94 18.77 9.93
C PHE A 112 -25.51 18.97 8.52
N LYS A 113 -25.01 19.96 7.79
CA LYS A 113 -25.63 20.39 6.52
C LYS A 113 -25.15 19.61 5.30
N GLU A 114 -23.89 19.17 5.27
CA GLU A 114 -23.27 18.62 4.06
C GLU A 114 -22.99 17.12 4.16
N LYS A 115 -23.36 16.36 3.12
CA LYS A 115 -23.10 14.92 3.02
C LYS A 115 -21.82 14.68 2.21
N GLY A 116 -20.95 13.79 2.69
CA GLY A 116 -19.73 13.35 1.97
C GLY A 116 -18.46 14.15 2.30
N VAL A 117 -18.57 15.27 3.00
CA VAL A 117 -17.44 16.06 3.51
C VAL A 117 -17.46 16.12 5.04
N SER A 118 -16.32 16.45 5.65
CA SER A 118 -16.26 16.61 7.10
C SER A 118 -17.15 17.79 7.53
N PRO A 119 -18.09 17.61 8.48
CA PRO A 119 -18.93 18.70 8.96
C PRO A 119 -18.13 19.87 9.56
N LEU A 120 -16.90 19.59 10.03
CA LEU A 120 -15.98 20.58 10.60
C LEU A 120 -15.50 21.62 9.58
N LEU A 121 -15.52 21.30 8.28
CA LEU A 121 -15.05 22.20 7.21
C LEU A 121 -15.83 23.52 7.19
N SER A 122 -17.12 23.48 7.53
CA SER A 122 -18.00 24.65 7.54
C SER A 122 -17.80 25.59 8.75
N ILE A 123 -16.95 25.21 9.71
CA ILE A 123 -16.80 25.89 10.99
C ILE A 123 -15.57 26.80 10.94
N SER A 124 -15.73 27.98 10.34
CA SER A 124 -14.62 28.92 10.09
C SER A 124 -13.82 29.28 11.35
N HIS A 125 -14.46 29.48 12.50
CA HIS A 125 -13.77 29.83 13.74
C HIS A 125 -12.93 28.68 14.33
N TRP A 126 -13.17 27.45 13.89
CA TRP A 126 -12.47 26.27 14.38
C TRP A 126 -11.36 25.82 13.41
N VAL A 127 -11.60 25.88 12.09
CA VAL A 127 -10.61 25.48 11.09
C VAL A 127 -9.49 26.51 10.88
N ASN A 128 -9.74 27.78 11.23
CA ASN A 128 -8.75 28.86 11.08
C ASN A 128 -8.01 29.10 12.39
N CYS A 129 -6.69 29.01 12.36
CA CYS A 129 -5.80 29.28 13.49
C CYS A 129 -4.47 29.87 12.99
N PRO A 130 -3.72 30.58 13.84
CA PRO A 130 -2.37 31.02 13.49
C PRO A 130 -1.41 29.84 13.34
N CYS A 131 -0.39 29.99 12.50
CA CYS A 131 0.68 29.00 12.42
C CYS A 131 1.55 29.07 13.69
N PRO A 132 1.89 27.93 14.32
CA PRO A 132 2.76 27.93 15.50
C PRO A 132 4.25 28.07 15.16
N ARG A 133 4.59 28.28 13.88
CA ARG A 133 5.96 28.49 13.38
C ARG A 133 6.14 29.89 12.84
#